data_AF-A0A969N3A6-F1
#
_entry.id   AF-A0A969N3A6-F1
#
_cell.length_a   1.000
_cell.length_b   1.000
_cell.length_c   1.000
_cell.angle_alpha   90.00
_cell.angle_beta   90.00
_cell.angle_gamma   90.00
#
_symmetry.space_group_name_H-M   'P 1'
#
loop_
_entity.id
_entity.type
_entity.pdbx_description
1 polymer ?
#
loop_
_entity_poly.entity_id
_entity_poly.type
_entity_poly.pdbx_seq_one_letter_code
_entity_poly.pdbx_strand_id
1 'polypeptide(L)'
;MLVQIWASVLGVQVGVHDNFFEQGGDSILAIQIVSRANQAGLKITPKQVFQHQTIAELATVAGKASGAGVLAEQGEIIGKVPLTPIQHWFFEQALPHPHHYNQAVLLRVKAPLHQQYLEQAIVALLHHHDALRLQLMETETGWQQQIVLQDHFP
;
A
#
# COMPACT_ATOMS: atom_id res chain seq x y z
N MET A 1 -13.43 -6.04 17.32
CA MET A 1 -12.39 -5.42 16.48
C MET A 1 -12.27 -6.10 15.11
N LEU A 2 -11.87 -7.39 15.00
CA LEU A 2 -11.78 -8.08 13.70
C LEU A 2 -13.09 -8.06 12.90
N VAL A 3 -14.23 -8.30 13.56
CA VAL A 3 -15.57 -8.19 12.93
C VAL A 3 -15.80 -6.82 12.28
N GLN A 4 -15.45 -5.73 12.97
CA GLN A 4 -15.62 -4.38 12.43
C GLN A 4 -14.70 -4.13 11.23
N ILE A 5 -13.46 -4.63 11.29
CA ILE A 5 -12.50 -4.50 10.19
C ILE A 5 -13.02 -5.27 8.96
N TRP A 6 -13.44 -6.53 9.13
CA TRP A 6 -13.95 -7.35 8.03
C TRP A 6 -15.20 -6.75 7.42
N ALA A 7 -16.19 -6.35 8.24
CA ALA A 7 -17.40 -5.71 7.75
C ALA A 7 -17.11 -4.41 6.97
N SER A 8 -16.14 -3.61 7.43
CA SER A 8 -15.74 -2.37 6.75
C SER A 8 -15.00 -2.57 5.43
N VAL A 9 -14.36 -3.73 5.23
CA VAL A 9 -13.59 -4.05 4.01
C VAL A 9 -14.49 -4.79 3.02
N LEU A 10 -15.29 -5.75 3.49
CA LEU A 10 -16.21 -6.53 2.66
C LEU A 10 -17.49 -5.76 2.30
N GLY A 11 -17.85 -4.73 3.07
CA GLY A 11 -19.06 -3.93 2.84
C GLY A 11 -20.36 -4.64 3.23
N VAL A 12 -20.28 -5.74 3.99
CA VAL A 12 -21.42 -6.54 4.46
C VAL A 12 -21.35 -6.77 5.97
N GLN A 13 -22.45 -7.23 6.57
CA GLN A 13 -22.40 -7.75 7.95
C GLN A 13 -21.67 -9.09 7.95
N VAL A 14 -20.87 -9.33 8.99
CA VAL A 14 -20.01 -10.52 9.08
C VAL A 14 -20.14 -11.14 10.47
N GLY A 15 -20.53 -12.41 10.53
CA GLY A 15 -20.50 -13.26 11.71
C GLY A 15 -19.09 -13.81 11.98
N VAL A 16 -18.84 -14.23 13.22
CA VAL A 16 -17.50 -14.73 13.59
C VAL A 16 -17.14 -16.08 12.94
N HIS A 17 -18.13 -16.81 12.44
CA HIS A 17 -17.98 -18.11 11.76
C HIS A 17 -18.20 -18.02 10.25
N ASP A 18 -18.44 -16.82 9.71
CA ASP A 18 -18.61 -16.64 8.29
C ASP A 18 -17.26 -16.82 7.59
N ASN A 19 -17.27 -17.59 6.49
CA ASN A 19 -16.08 -17.82 5.70
C ASN A 19 -15.73 -16.57 4.86
N PHE A 20 -14.49 -16.11 4.96
CA PHE A 20 -13.98 -14.94 4.25
C PHE A 20 -14.24 -14.99 2.73
N PHE A 21 -13.97 -16.13 2.10
CA PHE A 21 -14.07 -16.28 0.64
C PHE A 21 -15.52 -16.41 0.18
N GLU A 22 -16.38 -17.06 0.97
CA GLU A 22 -17.82 -17.13 0.69
C GLU A 22 -18.49 -15.74 0.77
N GLN A 23 -17.94 -14.84 1.58
CA GLN A 23 -18.38 -13.43 1.68
C GLN A 23 -17.77 -12.53 0.59
N GLY A 24 -17.14 -13.10 -0.44
CA GLY A 24 -16.54 -12.36 -1.55
C GLY A 24 -15.13 -11.83 -1.28
N GLY A 25 -14.46 -12.34 -0.24
CA GLY A 25 -13.07 -12.02 0.05
C GLY A 25 -12.10 -12.54 -1.01
N ASP A 26 -11.06 -11.75 -1.29
CA ASP A 26 -9.96 -12.11 -2.18
C ASP A 26 -8.59 -11.70 -1.58
N SER A 27 -7.51 -11.84 -2.36
CA SER A 27 -6.16 -11.48 -1.90
C SER A 27 -6.00 -9.98 -1.63
N ILE A 28 -6.69 -9.10 -2.35
CA ILE A 28 -6.63 -7.64 -2.17
C ILE A 28 -7.33 -7.28 -0.85
N LEU A 29 -8.52 -7.83 -0.62
CA LEU A 29 -9.29 -7.62 0.60
C LEU A 29 -8.57 -8.22 1.82
N ALA A 30 -7.89 -9.35 1.67
CA ALA A 30 -7.06 -9.92 2.72
C ALA A 30 -5.90 -8.98 3.09
N ILE A 31 -5.22 -8.37 2.11
CA ILE A 31 -4.16 -7.37 2.35
C ILE A 31 -4.74 -6.13 3.07
N GLN A 32 -5.91 -5.64 2.66
CA GLN A 32 -6.57 -4.51 3.32
C GLN A 32 -6.94 -4.81 4.77
N ILE A 33 -7.52 -5.99 5.05
CA ILE A 33 -7.85 -6.46 6.40
C ILE A 33 -6.59 -6.52 7.26
N VAL A 34 -5.51 -7.13 6.74
CA VAL A 34 -4.24 -7.24 7.45
C VAL A 34 -3.65 -5.87 7.78
N SER A 35 -3.67 -4.94 6.82
CA SER A 35 -3.18 -3.57 7.02
C SER A 35 -3.97 -2.85 8.13
N ARG A 36 -5.31 -2.87 8.08
CA ARG A 36 -6.17 -2.27 9.11
C ARG A 36 -6.03 -2.95 10.47
N ALA A 37 -5.89 -4.28 10.50
CA ALA A 37 -5.69 -5.03 11.74
C ALA A 37 -4.35 -4.68 12.40
N ASN A 38 -3.27 -4.58 11.61
CA ASN A 38 -1.95 -4.17 12.11
C ASN A 38 -1.98 -2.75 12.67
N GLN A 39 -2.66 -1.81 12.00
CA GLN A 39 -2.88 -0.45 12.52
C GLN A 39 -3.68 -0.44 13.83
N ALA A 40 -4.61 -1.38 13.99
CA ALA A 40 -5.37 -1.58 15.22
C ALA A 40 -4.63 -2.42 16.29
N GLY A 41 -3.35 -2.74 16.07
CA GLY A 41 -2.51 -3.46 17.04
C GLY A 41 -2.67 -4.99 17.04
N LEU A 42 -3.36 -5.57 16.06
CA LEU A 42 -3.44 -7.01 15.84
C LEU A 42 -2.47 -7.44 14.76
N LYS A 43 -1.48 -8.25 15.12
CA LYS A 43 -0.55 -8.85 14.16
C LYS A 43 -1.17 -10.08 13.53
N ILE A 44 -1.58 -9.92 12.27
CA ILE A 44 -2.02 -11.00 11.38
C ILE A 44 -1.29 -10.88 10.04
N THR A 45 -1.26 -11.96 9.27
CA THR A 45 -0.64 -12.03 7.94
C THR A 45 -1.66 -12.47 6.89
N PRO A 46 -1.48 -12.15 5.59
CA PRO A 46 -2.39 -12.63 4.55
C PRO A 46 -2.46 -14.15 4.53
N LYS A 47 -1.31 -14.83 4.74
CA LYS A 47 -1.26 -16.29 4.86
C LYS A 47 -2.18 -16.82 5.95
N GLN A 48 -2.21 -16.17 7.12
CA GLN A 48 -3.12 -16.58 8.21
C GLN A 48 -4.59 -16.38 7.84
N VAL A 49 -4.96 -15.33 7.09
CA VAL A 49 -6.36 -15.16 6.61
C VAL A 49 -6.76 -16.31 5.68
N PHE A 50 -5.85 -16.76 4.81
CA PHE A 50 -6.10 -17.91 3.93
C PHE A 50 -6.19 -19.24 4.68
N GLN A 51 -5.41 -19.40 5.75
CA GLN A 51 -5.39 -20.61 6.58
C GLN A 51 -6.53 -20.67 7.60
N HIS A 52 -6.99 -19.51 8.09
CA HIS A 52 -7.99 -19.34 9.13
C HIS A 52 -9.09 -18.44 8.59
N GLN A 53 -10.03 -19.06 7.87
CA GLN A 53 -10.95 -18.38 6.96
C GLN A 53 -12.14 -17.76 7.68
N THR A 54 -12.28 -18.02 8.98
CA THR A 54 -13.27 -17.37 9.84
C THR A 54 -12.60 -16.46 10.87
N ILE A 55 -13.32 -15.44 11.34
CA ILE A 55 -12.81 -14.55 12.40
C ILE A 55 -12.51 -15.33 13.68
N ALA A 56 -13.33 -16.33 14.01
CA ALA A 56 -13.14 -17.18 15.17
C ALA A 56 -11.81 -17.92 15.12
N GLU A 57 -11.47 -18.52 13.98
CA GLU A 57 -10.17 -19.18 13.79
C GLU A 57 -9.02 -18.17 13.74
N LEU A 58 -9.19 -17.07 13.01
CA LEU A 58 -8.13 -16.06 12.86
C LEU A 58 -7.77 -15.42 14.21
N ALA A 59 -8.76 -15.23 15.09
CA ALA A 59 -8.54 -14.69 16.43
C ALA A 59 -7.64 -15.60 17.29
N THR A 60 -7.60 -16.91 17.03
CA THR A 60 -6.74 -17.84 17.78
C THR A 60 -5.25 -17.69 17.45
N VAL A 61 -4.94 -17.21 16.24
CA VAL A 61 -3.57 -17.03 15.75
C VAL A 61 -3.16 -15.56 15.66
N ALA A 62 -4.07 -14.63 15.95
CA ALA A 62 -3.79 -13.21 15.97
C ALA A 62 -2.87 -12.88 17.15
N GLY A 63 -1.67 -12.39 16.83
CA GLY A 63 -0.75 -11.88 17.84
C GLY A 63 -1.19 -10.49 18.32
N LYS A 64 -0.88 -10.16 19.57
CA LYS A 64 -0.80 -8.74 19.96
C LYS A 64 0.44 -8.15 19.32
N ALA A 65 0.36 -6.92 18.82
CA ALA A 65 1.55 -6.18 18.44
C ALA A 65 2.43 -5.94 19.69
N SER A 66 3.38 -6.85 19.96
CA SER A 66 4.53 -6.56 20.83
C SER A 66 5.25 -5.37 20.20
N GLY A 67 5.59 -4.35 20.99
CA GLY A 67 6.10 -3.03 20.59
C GLY A 67 7.38 -2.97 19.74
N ALA A 68 7.75 -4.04 19.06
CA ALA A 68 8.62 -4.06 17.89
C ALA A 68 7.79 -4.52 16.67
N GLY A 69 6.83 -3.71 16.23
CA GLY A 69 6.56 -3.67 14.79
C GLY A 69 7.86 -3.22 14.12
N VAL A 70 8.11 -3.61 12.87
CA VAL A 70 9.06 -2.85 12.06
C VAL A 70 8.54 -1.42 12.13
N LEU A 71 9.19 -0.58 12.94
CA LEU A 71 8.95 0.85 12.93
C LEU A 71 9.53 1.27 11.60
N ALA A 72 8.72 1.12 10.53
CA ALA A 72 9.04 1.76 9.28
C ALA A 72 9.22 3.23 9.64
N GLU A 73 10.44 3.71 9.48
CA GLU A 73 10.79 5.08 9.77
C GLU A 73 9.79 5.97 9.02
N GLN A 74 9.01 6.73 9.78
CA GLN A 74 7.99 7.63 9.23
C GLN A 74 8.57 9.01 8.92
N GLY A 75 9.88 9.17 9.06
CA GLY A 75 10.59 10.36 8.60
C GLY A 75 10.66 10.36 7.07
N GLU A 76 10.78 11.55 6.48
CA GLU A 76 11.00 11.63 5.04
C GLU A 76 12.31 10.93 4.67
N ILE A 77 12.21 9.89 3.84
CA ILE A 77 13.37 9.16 3.35
C ILE A 77 13.93 9.95 2.17
N ILE A 78 15.21 10.32 2.23
CA ILE A 78 15.89 11.06 1.16
C ILE A 78 17.19 10.35 0.80
N GLY A 79 17.50 10.32 -0.49
CA GLY A 79 18.77 9.79 -1.00
C GLY A 79 18.62 8.47 -1.73
N LYS A 80 19.76 7.79 -1.93
CA LYS A 80 19.85 6.59 -2.77
C LYS A 80 19.19 5.39 -2.11
N VAL A 81 18.36 4.68 -2.87
CA VAL A 81 17.74 3.43 -2.44
C VAL A 81 17.99 2.34 -3.50
N PRO A 82 18.18 1.07 -3.11
CA PRO A 82 18.44 0.00 -4.07
C PRO A 82 17.22 -0.25 -4.94
N LEU A 83 17.42 -0.53 -6.23
CA LEU A 83 16.37 -0.98 -7.13
C LEU A 83 15.70 -2.25 -6.58
N THR A 84 14.38 -2.31 -6.72
CA THR A 84 13.61 -3.53 -6.42
C THR A 84 13.73 -4.52 -7.58
N PRO A 85 13.48 -5.82 -7.35
CA PRO A 85 13.53 -6.82 -8.43
C PRO A 85 12.64 -6.49 -9.63
N ILE A 86 11.46 -5.90 -9.39
CA ILE A 86 10.56 -5.51 -10.48
C ILE A 86 11.10 -4.32 -11.28
N GLN A 87 11.83 -3.40 -10.66
CA GLN A 87 12.47 -2.29 -11.37
C GLN A 87 13.67 -2.78 -12.19
N HIS A 88 14.45 -3.74 -11.68
CA HIS A 88 15.50 -4.40 -12.48
C HIS A 88 14.91 -5.05 -13.74
N TRP A 89 13.90 -5.89 -13.56
CA TRP A 89 13.18 -6.52 -14.68
C TRP A 89 12.61 -5.50 -15.67
N PHE A 90 12.08 -4.37 -15.19
CA PHE A 90 11.56 -3.32 -16.05
C PHE A 90 12.64 -2.74 -16.98
N PHE A 91 13.81 -2.40 -16.45
CA PHE A 91 14.89 -1.81 -17.26
C PHE A 91 15.61 -2.84 -18.14
N GLU A 92 15.62 -4.12 -17.76
CA GLU A 92 16.11 -5.21 -18.60
C GLU A 92 15.33 -5.37 -19.91
N GLN A 93 14.09 -4.88 -19.98
CA GLN A 93 13.30 -4.91 -21.22
C GLN A 93 13.80 -3.93 -22.30
N ALA A 94 14.66 -2.97 -21.95
CA ALA A 94 15.22 -1.98 -22.87
C ALA A 94 14.16 -1.29 -23.76
N LEU A 95 13.04 -0.86 -23.14
CA LEU A 95 11.95 -0.20 -23.84
C LEU A 95 12.45 1.10 -24.52
N PRO A 96 12.02 1.43 -25.75
CA PRO A 96 12.45 2.66 -26.44
C PRO A 96 12.06 3.96 -25.72
N HIS A 97 10.95 3.94 -24.98
CA HIS A 97 10.40 5.08 -24.25
C HIS A 97 9.99 4.66 -22.83
N PRO A 98 10.95 4.41 -21.92
CA PRO A 98 10.66 3.87 -20.59
C PRO A 98 9.85 4.85 -19.70
N HIS A 99 9.89 6.15 -20.02
CA HIS A 99 9.07 7.18 -19.37
C HIS A 99 7.57 7.10 -19.74
N HIS A 100 7.19 6.26 -20.70
CA HIS A 100 5.80 6.09 -21.14
C HIS A 100 5.22 4.73 -20.69
N TYR A 101 5.50 4.33 -19.46
CA TYR A 101 4.95 3.14 -18.81
C TYR A 101 4.00 3.54 -17.68
N ASN A 102 2.83 4.06 -18.07
CA ASN A 102 1.95 4.81 -17.18
C ASN A 102 0.66 4.06 -16.84
N GLN A 103 0.17 4.24 -15.62
CA GLN A 103 -1.18 3.86 -15.22
C GLN A 103 -2.04 5.12 -15.11
N ALA A 104 -3.24 5.10 -15.69
CA ALA A 104 -4.16 6.23 -15.66
C ALA A 104 -5.56 5.78 -15.23
N VAL A 105 -6.21 6.58 -14.39
CA VAL A 105 -7.59 6.37 -13.93
C VAL A 105 -8.33 7.69 -14.02
N LEU A 106 -9.56 7.67 -14.54
CA LEU A 106 -10.46 8.82 -14.56
C LEU A 106 -11.51 8.68 -13.46
N LEU A 107 -11.53 9.63 -12.52
CA LEU A 107 -12.49 9.65 -11.41
C LEU A 107 -13.54 10.75 -11.64
N ARG A 108 -14.80 10.43 -11.36
CA ARG A 108 -15.90 11.41 -11.37
C ARG A 108 -16.30 11.73 -9.93
N VAL A 109 -16.15 13.00 -9.56
CA VAL A 109 -16.59 13.50 -8.25
C VAL A 109 -18.06 13.91 -8.33
N LYS A 110 -18.86 13.52 -7.33
CA LYS A 110 -20.31 13.84 -7.27
C LYS A 110 -20.58 15.27 -6.77
N ALA A 111 -19.62 15.87 -6.08
CA ALA A 111 -19.69 17.21 -5.52
C ALA A 111 -18.70 18.16 -6.25
N PRO A 112 -18.91 19.49 -6.17
CA PRO A 112 -17.96 20.46 -6.68
C PRO A 112 -16.56 20.25 -6.06
N LEU A 113 -15.53 20.29 -6.91
CA LEU A 113 -14.15 20.17 -6.47
C LEU A 113 -13.53 21.57 -6.45
N HIS A 114 -12.93 21.95 -5.32
CA HIS A 114 -12.14 23.17 -5.23
C HIS A 114 -10.69 22.84 -5.54
N GLN A 115 -10.13 23.52 -6.54
CA GLN A 115 -8.76 23.31 -7.00
C GLN A 115 -7.73 23.36 -5.86
N GLN A 116 -7.85 24.34 -4.96
CA GLN A 116 -6.93 24.50 -3.83
C GLN A 116 -6.88 23.28 -2.92
N TYR A 117 -8.02 22.64 -2.63
CA TYR A 117 -8.04 21.44 -1.79
C TYR A 117 -7.48 20.23 -2.52
N LEU A 118 -7.68 20.14 -3.84
CA LEU A 118 -7.06 19.10 -4.65
C LEU A 118 -5.54 19.22 -4.62
N GLU A 119 -5.01 20.42 -4.88
CA GLU A 119 -3.57 20.68 -4.82
C GLU A 119 -2.99 20.32 -3.46
N GLN A 120 -3.63 20.76 -2.37
CA GLN A 120 -3.22 20.42 -1.00
C GLN A 120 -3.23 18.90 -0.75
N ALA A 121 -4.23 18.18 -1.25
CA ALA A 121 -4.31 16.73 -1.12
C ALA A 121 -3.19 16.03 -1.90
N ILE A 122 -2.87 16.48 -3.11
CA ILE A 122 -1.75 15.93 -3.89
C ILE A 122 -0.41 16.17 -3.18
N VAL A 123 -0.18 17.38 -2.65
CA VAL A 123 1.01 17.69 -1.86
C VAL A 123 1.11 16.79 -0.62
N ALA A 124 0.00 16.60 0.10
CA ALA A 124 -0.03 15.72 1.26
C ALA A 124 0.29 14.25 0.90
N LEU A 125 -0.17 13.77 -0.27
CA LEU A 125 0.17 12.43 -0.76
C LEU A 125 1.65 12.29 -1.10
N LEU A 126 2.27 13.31 -1.71
CA LEU A 126 3.71 13.30 -2.04
C LEU A 126 4.58 13.25 -0.78
N HIS A 127 4.21 13.97 0.28
CA HIS A 127 4.92 13.90 1.57
C HIS A 127 4.71 12.56 2.28
N HIS A 128 3.50 11.99 2.19
CA HIS A 128 3.18 10.75 2.88
C HIS A 128 3.76 9.50 2.20
N HIS A 129 3.96 9.56 0.88
CA HIS A 129 4.42 8.42 0.07
C HIS A 129 5.73 8.71 -0.65
N ASP A 130 6.85 8.33 -0.04
CA ASP A 130 8.20 8.52 -0.58
C ASP A 130 8.38 7.98 -2.01
N ALA A 131 7.71 6.88 -2.34
CA ALA A 131 7.78 6.26 -3.67
C ALA A 131 7.29 7.18 -4.79
N LEU A 132 6.39 8.14 -4.50
CA LEU A 132 5.93 9.13 -5.47
C LEU A 132 7.00 10.18 -5.78
N ARG A 133 8.04 10.27 -4.94
CA ARG A 133 9.18 11.19 -5.09
C ARG A 133 10.44 10.49 -5.63
N LEU A 134 10.30 9.28 -6.17
CA LEU A 134 11.42 8.54 -6.75
C LEU A 134 11.85 9.16 -8.09
N GLN A 135 13.16 9.35 -8.22
CA GLN A 135 13.80 9.64 -9.50
C GLN A 135 14.66 8.44 -9.90
N LEU A 136 14.51 8.01 -11.15
CA LEU A 136 15.32 6.96 -11.75
C LEU A 136 16.20 7.58 -12.83
N MET A 137 17.51 7.28 -12.77
CA MET A 137 18.51 7.88 -13.65
C MET A 137 19.39 6.77 -14.22
N GLU A 138 19.60 6.79 -15.53
CA GLU A 138 20.58 5.93 -16.18
C GLU A 138 21.98 6.55 -16.02
N THR A 139 22.91 5.79 -15.47
CA THR A 139 24.30 6.20 -15.27
C THR A 139 25.24 5.23 -15.99
N GLU A 140 26.54 5.55 -16.03
CA GLU A 140 27.57 4.67 -16.63
C GLU A 140 27.61 3.28 -15.99
N THR A 141 27.21 3.16 -14.72
CA THR A 141 27.17 1.90 -13.96
C THR A 141 25.79 1.23 -13.98
N GLY A 142 24.87 1.71 -14.84
CA GLY A 142 23.48 1.26 -14.92
C GLY A 142 22.49 2.18 -14.21
N TRP A 143 21.26 1.70 -14.09
CA TRP A 143 20.16 2.45 -13.47
C TRP A 143 20.39 2.64 -11.96
N GLN A 144 20.14 3.85 -11.48
CA GLN A 144 20.12 4.20 -10.06
C GLN A 144 18.77 4.83 -9.71
N GLN A 145 18.34 4.69 -8.46
CA GLN A 145 17.18 5.41 -7.95
C GLN A 145 17.48 6.16 -6.66
N GLN A 146 16.80 7.29 -6.48
CA GLN A 146 16.88 8.10 -5.28
C GLN A 146 15.51 8.71 -4.97
N ILE A 147 15.26 8.96 -3.69
CA ILE A 147 14.10 9.72 -3.23
C ILE A 147 14.55 11.17 -3.02
N VAL A 148 13.82 12.11 -3.61
CA VAL A 148 14.12 13.55 -3.52
C VAL A 148 13.08 14.31 -2.71
N LEU A 149 13.45 15.50 -2.24
CA LEU A 149 12.50 16.43 -1.62
C LEU A 149 11.50 16.97 -2.66
N GLN A 150 10.30 17.29 -2.20
CA GLN A 150 9.23 17.80 -3.07
C GLN A 150 9.64 19.10 -3.79
N ASP A 151 10.40 19.98 -3.15
CA ASP A 151 10.83 21.25 -3.75
C ASP A 151 11.72 21.08 -5.00
N HIS A 152 12.14 19.85 -5.30
CA HIS A 152 12.93 19.48 -6.47
C HIS A 152 12.10 18.74 -7.55
N PHE A 153 10.77 18.66 -7.38
CA PHE A 153 9.85 18.22 -8.44
C PHE A 153 9.45 19.43 -9.31
N PRO A 154 9.51 19.31 -10.65
CA PRO A 154 9.12 20.36 -11.58
C PRO A 154 7.60 20.63 -11.60
#